data_AF-A0A2V9EBA6-F1
#
_entry.id   AF-A0A2V9EBA6-F1
#
_cell.length_a   1.000
_cell.length_b   1.000
_cell.length_c   1.000
_cell.angle_alpha   90.00
_cell.angle_beta   90.00
_cell.angle_gamma   90.00
#
_symmetry.space_group_name_H-M   'P 1'
#
loop_
_entity.id
_entity.type
_entity.pdbx_description
1 polymer ?
#
loop_
_entity_poly.entity_id
_entity_poly.type
_entity_poly.pdbx_seq_one_letter_code
_entity_poly.pdbx_strand_id
1 'polypeptide(L)'
;MSDFLYVQEFKRRRNMRRYLITSCLVLAVFTLMLATQAKADSIDNFIYQAGGNTYTWQLPSSPTISPDSFLPGLAFGITDVNYSENDIPQDPAALNFLSLTFGGGLSLNDLIQGISPIIASDFQIYGGSEDAPTFLTGTFGLTDYASDANGLPATLTITAVPEPSSLMLLATGMLALLGLALKKTVVSRLKVLGA
;
A
#
# COMPACT_ATOMS: atom_id res chain seq x y z
N MET A 1 -20.12 -56.64 -29.10
CA MET A 1 -20.61 -55.29 -29.46
C MET A 1 -20.76 -54.37 -28.25
N SER A 2 -20.96 -54.91 -27.04
CA SER A 2 -21.07 -54.17 -25.77
C SER A 2 -19.75 -53.53 -25.28
N ASP A 3 -18.60 -54.21 -25.41
CA ASP A 3 -17.31 -53.70 -24.90
C ASP A 3 -16.80 -52.44 -25.62
N PHE A 4 -17.09 -52.29 -26.90
CA PHE A 4 -16.60 -51.15 -27.69
C PHE A 4 -17.31 -49.84 -27.30
N LEU A 5 -18.59 -49.92 -26.93
CA LEU A 5 -19.38 -48.80 -26.42
C LEU A 5 -18.90 -48.37 -25.03
N TYR A 6 -18.55 -49.33 -24.17
CA TYR A 6 -18.07 -49.05 -22.81
C TYR A 6 -16.71 -48.32 -22.82
N VAL A 7 -15.79 -48.74 -23.68
CA VAL A 7 -14.46 -48.10 -23.82
C VAL A 7 -14.57 -46.67 -24.36
N GLN A 8 -15.50 -46.40 -25.29
CA GLN A 8 -15.74 -45.05 -25.80
C GLN A 8 -16.33 -44.09 -24.75
N GLU A 9 -17.31 -44.55 -23.97
CA GLU A 9 -17.89 -43.80 -22.84
C GLU A 9 -16.82 -43.39 -21.81
N PHE A 10 -15.92 -44.32 -21.45
CA PHE A 10 -14.87 -44.08 -20.46
C PHE A 10 -13.83 -43.06 -20.95
N LYS A 11 -13.43 -43.15 -22.23
CA LYS A 11 -12.48 -42.23 -22.87
C LYS A 11 -13.06 -40.82 -23.00
N ARG A 12 -14.36 -40.70 -23.28
CA ARG A 12 -15.10 -39.43 -23.35
C ARG A 12 -15.20 -38.74 -22.00
N ARG A 13 -15.52 -39.46 -20.92
CA ARG A 13 -15.55 -38.93 -19.54
C ARG A 13 -14.18 -38.48 -19.04
N ARG A 14 -13.10 -39.19 -19.40
CA ARG A 14 -11.72 -38.83 -19.03
C ARG A 14 -11.25 -37.54 -19.70
N ASN A 15 -11.61 -37.33 -20.96
CA ASN A 15 -11.27 -36.11 -21.70
C ASN A 15 -12.10 -34.90 -21.22
N MET A 16 -13.38 -35.10 -20.92
CA MET A 16 -14.28 -34.05 -20.42
C MET A 16 -13.84 -33.53 -19.04
N ARG A 17 -13.34 -34.40 -18.15
CA ARG A 17 -12.70 -34.00 -16.90
C ARG A 17 -11.43 -33.17 -17.10
N ARG A 18 -10.61 -33.48 -18.10
CA ARG A 18 -9.42 -32.68 -18.42
C ARG A 18 -9.81 -31.29 -18.90
N TYR A 19 -10.76 -31.17 -19.83
CA TYR A 19 -11.24 -29.86 -20.30
C TYR A 19 -11.91 -29.01 -19.21
N LEU A 20 -12.64 -29.64 -18.28
CA LEU A 20 -13.22 -28.96 -17.12
C LEU A 20 -12.15 -28.44 -16.15
N ILE A 21 -11.11 -29.25 -15.88
CA ILE A 21 -9.99 -28.83 -15.02
C ILE A 21 -9.19 -27.70 -15.67
N THR A 22 -8.88 -27.80 -16.97
CA THR A 22 -8.14 -26.76 -17.69
C THR A 22 -8.94 -25.46 -17.79
N SER A 23 -10.25 -25.53 -18.03
CA SER A 23 -11.11 -24.33 -18.06
C SER A 23 -11.22 -23.66 -16.70
N CYS A 24 -11.31 -24.42 -15.60
CA CYS A 24 -11.30 -23.87 -14.25
C CYS A 24 -9.95 -23.22 -13.90
N LEU A 25 -8.83 -23.78 -14.36
CA LEU A 25 -7.49 -23.21 -14.16
C LEU A 25 -7.33 -21.88 -14.90
N VAL A 26 -7.83 -21.79 -16.14
CA VAL A 26 -7.79 -20.54 -16.93
C VAL A 26 -8.69 -19.47 -16.29
N LEU A 27 -9.90 -19.85 -15.83
CA LEU A 27 -10.79 -18.93 -15.10
C LEU A 27 -10.21 -18.45 -13.76
N ALA A 28 -9.49 -19.31 -13.04
CA ALA A 28 -8.78 -18.92 -11.82
C ALA A 28 -7.68 -17.90 -12.11
N VAL A 29 -6.89 -18.09 -13.18
CA VAL A 29 -5.84 -17.13 -13.58
C VAL A 29 -6.43 -15.78 -13.99
N PHE A 30 -7.55 -15.76 -14.73
CA PHE A 30 -8.23 -14.51 -15.10
C PHE A 30 -8.86 -13.78 -13.92
N THR A 31 -9.35 -14.50 -12.91
CA THR A 31 -9.89 -13.89 -11.67
C THR A 31 -8.80 -13.36 -10.74
N LEU A 32 -7.61 -13.99 -10.74
CA LEU A 32 -6.43 -13.47 -10.04
C LEU A 32 -5.90 -12.15 -10.64
N MET A 33 -6.07 -11.92 -11.94
CA MET A 33 -5.74 -10.63 -12.57
C MET A 33 -6.77 -9.52 -12.30
N LEU A 34 -7.97 -9.89 -11.84
CA LEU A 34 -9.03 -8.96 -11.42
C LEU A 34 -9.05 -8.74 -9.89
N ALA A 35 -8.12 -9.32 -9.15
CA ALA A 35 -7.96 -9.03 -7.73
C ALA A 35 -7.65 -7.54 -7.59
N THR A 36 -8.67 -6.78 -7.21
CA THR A 36 -8.53 -5.42 -6.68
C THR A 36 -7.39 -5.44 -5.67
N GLN A 37 -6.42 -4.52 -5.82
CA GLN A 37 -5.43 -4.23 -4.79
C GLN A 37 -6.12 -4.32 -3.43
N ALA A 38 -5.83 -5.36 -2.67
CA ALA A 38 -6.16 -5.37 -1.27
C ALA A 38 -5.40 -4.17 -0.70
N LYS A 39 -6.10 -3.19 -0.13
CA LYS A 39 -5.43 -2.07 0.54
C LYS A 39 -4.68 -2.65 1.74
N ALA A 40 -3.42 -3.04 1.57
CA ALA A 40 -2.52 -2.89 2.70
C ALA A 40 -2.35 -1.37 2.89
N ASP A 41 -2.08 -0.95 4.12
CA ASP A 41 -1.67 0.43 4.36
C ASP A 41 -0.33 0.61 3.64
N SER A 42 -0.36 1.13 2.42
CA SER A 42 0.84 1.47 1.67
C SER A 42 1.61 2.52 2.47
N ILE A 43 2.93 2.50 2.37
CA ILE A 43 3.77 3.54 2.97
C ILE A 43 4.09 4.54 1.86
N ASP A 44 3.82 5.81 2.10
CA ASP A 44 4.23 6.90 1.22
C ASP A 44 5.57 7.46 1.70
N ASN A 45 6.42 7.80 0.74
CA ASN A 45 7.67 8.49 0.97
C ASN A 45 7.50 9.98 0.70
N PHE A 46 7.97 10.81 1.64
CA PHE A 46 7.86 12.25 1.61
C PHE A 46 9.25 12.86 1.48
N ILE A 47 9.41 13.78 0.53
CA ILE A 47 10.63 14.55 0.32
C ILE A 47 10.25 16.03 0.29
N TYR A 48 10.69 16.77 1.29
CA TYR A 48 10.45 18.21 1.42
C TYR A 48 11.75 18.98 1.20
N GLN A 49 11.71 20.01 0.35
CA GLN A 49 12.87 20.83 0.02
C GLN A 49 12.55 22.30 0.21
N ALA A 50 13.32 22.98 1.05
CA ALA A 50 13.20 24.41 1.32
C ALA A 50 14.56 24.97 1.75
N GLY A 51 14.89 26.19 1.32
CA GLY A 51 16.09 26.90 1.79
C GLY A 51 17.43 26.19 1.54
N GLY A 52 17.48 25.21 0.63
CA GLY A 52 18.66 24.37 0.38
C GLY A 52 18.76 23.11 1.24
N ASN A 53 17.85 22.92 2.19
CA ASN A 53 17.73 21.69 2.97
C ASN A 53 16.74 20.71 2.34
N THR A 54 16.98 19.43 2.56
CA THR A 54 16.07 18.34 2.18
C THR A 54 15.69 17.55 3.43
N TYR A 55 14.40 17.43 3.69
CA TYR A 55 13.84 16.62 4.76
C TYR A 55 13.12 15.42 4.18
N THR A 56 13.32 14.24 4.76
CA THR A 56 12.69 13.01 4.29
C THR A 56 12.09 12.21 5.43
N TRP A 57 10.88 11.70 5.22
CA TRP A 57 10.18 10.83 6.17
C TRP A 57 9.22 9.89 5.43
N GLN A 58 8.67 8.93 6.17
CA GLN A 58 7.72 7.94 5.65
C GLN A 58 6.52 7.83 6.57
N LEU A 59 5.32 7.74 5.99
CA LEU A 59 4.06 7.56 6.71
C LEU A 59 3.16 6.60 5.96
N PRO A 60 2.22 5.92 6.64
CA PRO A 60 1.13 5.23 5.96
C PRO A 60 0.36 6.20 5.06
N SER A 61 -0.08 5.76 3.87
CA SER A 61 -0.87 6.58 2.95
C SER A 61 -2.22 6.97 3.54
N SER A 62 -2.76 6.19 4.48
CA SER A 62 -4.02 6.46 5.18
C SER A 62 -3.89 6.17 6.68
N PRO A 63 -3.14 7.01 7.43
CA PRO A 63 -2.84 6.74 8.82
C PRO A 63 -4.10 6.76 9.69
N THR A 64 -4.15 5.87 10.68
CA THR A 64 -5.17 5.93 11.72
C THR A 64 -4.80 7.01 12.73
N ILE A 65 -5.67 7.99 12.93
CA ILE A 65 -5.40 9.11 13.83
C ILE A 65 -6.08 8.88 15.19
N SER A 66 -5.37 9.20 16.28
CA SER A 66 -5.93 9.16 17.63
C SER A 66 -7.03 10.22 17.80
N PRO A 67 -8.11 9.95 18.55
CA PRO A 67 -9.17 10.92 18.84
C PRO A 67 -8.69 12.27 19.38
N ASP A 68 -7.55 12.29 20.08
CA ASP A 68 -6.97 13.50 20.67
C ASP A 68 -5.98 14.21 19.73
N SER A 69 -5.75 13.68 18.53
CA SER A 69 -4.74 14.14 17.57
C SER A 69 -5.35 14.71 16.29
N PHE A 70 -6.65 15.02 16.28
CA PHE A 70 -7.28 15.74 15.18
C PHE A 70 -8.31 16.76 15.66
N LEU A 71 -8.53 17.75 14.81
CA LEU A 71 -9.58 18.76 14.92
C LEU A 71 -10.38 18.74 13.63
N PRO A 72 -11.66 18.30 13.64
CA PRO A 72 -12.48 18.19 12.44
C PRO A 72 -12.52 19.50 11.65
N GLY A 73 -12.21 19.41 10.35
CA GLY A 73 -12.19 20.54 9.42
C GLY A 73 -11.05 21.53 9.63
N LEU A 74 -10.07 21.24 10.49
CA LEU A 74 -8.93 22.10 10.76
C LEU A 74 -7.60 21.40 10.46
N ALA A 75 -7.24 20.36 11.21
CA ALA A 75 -5.92 19.75 11.16
C ALA A 75 -5.88 18.38 11.86
N PHE A 76 -4.84 17.61 11.59
CA PHE A 76 -4.45 16.44 12.39
C PHE A 76 -2.94 16.38 12.60
N GLY A 77 -2.52 15.64 13.63
CA GLY A 77 -1.12 15.48 14.01
C GLY A 77 -0.72 14.01 14.13
N ILE A 78 0.55 13.75 13.83
CA ILE A 78 1.21 12.44 14.02
C ILE A 78 2.49 12.69 14.80
N THR A 79 2.64 12.02 15.93
CA THR A 79 3.84 12.11 16.79
C THR A 79 4.82 10.98 16.50
N ASP A 80 6.03 11.10 17.05
CA ASP A 80 7.07 10.07 16.98
C ASP A 80 7.44 9.68 15.54
N VAL A 81 7.44 10.67 14.64
CA VAL A 81 7.82 10.47 13.23
C VAL A 81 9.32 10.58 13.08
N ASN A 82 9.94 9.48 12.66
CA ASN A 82 11.34 9.48 12.27
C ASN A 82 11.52 10.24 10.96
N TYR A 83 12.48 11.16 10.94
CA TYR A 83 12.85 11.90 9.74
C TYR A 83 14.36 12.08 9.66
N SER A 84 14.84 12.49 8.50
CA SER A 84 16.21 12.93 8.29
C SER A 84 16.25 14.29 7.63
N GLU A 85 17.28 15.05 7.95
CA GLU A 85 17.63 16.32 7.32
C GLU A 85 18.97 16.13 6.59
N ASN A 86 18.99 16.38 5.28
CA ASN A 86 20.16 16.24 4.42
C ASN A 86 20.82 14.85 4.58
N ASP A 87 20.01 13.80 4.56
CA ASP A 87 20.39 12.39 4.76
C ASP A 87 20.94 12.05 6.17
N ILE A 88 20.86 12.97 7.12
CA ILE A 88 21.26 12.76 8.51
C ILE A 88 20.00 12.51 9.36
N PRO A 89 19.85 11.33 9.98
CA PRO A 89 18.75 11.04 10.89
C PRO A 89 18.68 12.05 12.04
N GLN A 90 17.48 12.51 12.35
CA GLN A 90 17.18 13.40 13.47
C GLN A 90 16.39 12.67 14.56
N ASP A 91 16.21 13.34 15.69
CA ASP A 91 15.32 12.85 16.73
C ASP A 91 13.85 12.83 16.23
N PRO A 92 12.99 11.91 16.70
CA PRO A 92 11.61 11.85 16.25
C PRO A 92 10.85 13.14 16.53
N ALA A 93 10.03 13.57 15.57
CA ALA A 93 9.29 14.82 15.62
C ALA A 93 7.77 14.61 15.48
N ALA A 94 7.03 15.69 15.73
CA ALA A 94 5.59 15.76 15.48
C ALA A 94 5.31 16.47 14.16
N LEU A 95 4.55 15.81 13.27
CA LEU A 95 4.04 16.40 12.04
C LEU A 95 2.58 16.82 12.24
N ASN A 96 2.24 18.03 11.85
CA ASN A 96 0.84 18.48 11.76
C ASN A 96 0.50 18.81 10.32
N PHE A 97 -0.68 18.40 9.88
CA PHE A 97 -1.20 18.61 8.54
C PHE A 97 -2.46 19.45 8.62
N LEU A 98 -2.54 20.49 7.79
CA LEU A 98 -3.59 21.50 7.91
C LEU A 98 -4.54 21.43 6.71
N SER A 99 -5.83 21.61 6.98
CA SER A 99 -6.86 21.73 5.95
C SER A 99 -6.71 23.05 5.20
N LEU A 100 -7.26 23.12 3.99
CA LEU A 100 -7.25 24.34 3.18
C LEU A 100 -8.02 25.49 3.86
N THR A 101 -9.03 25.17 4.68
CA THR A 101 -9.77 26.15 5.51
C THR A 101 -8.85 26.88 6.50
N PHE A 102 -7.75 26.24 6.89
CA PHE A 102 -6.75 26.79 7.79
C PHE A 102 -5.41 27.08 7.08
N GLY A 103 -5.45 27.33 5.77
CA GLY A 103 -4.28 27.72 4.97
C GLY A 103 -3.49 26.56 4.36
N GLY A 104 -3.83 25.31 4.67
CA GLY A 104 -3.16 24.13 4.12
C GLY A 104 -1.73 23.91 4.63
N GLY A 105 -1.05 22.95 4.03
CA GLY A 105 0.35 22.66 4.24
C GLY A 105 0.61 21.70 5.40
N LEU A 106 1.78 21.87 6.01
CA LEU A 106 2.25 21.05 7.12
C LEU A 106 3.22 21.80 8.03
N SER A 107 3.41 21.30 9.24
CA SER A 107 4.54 21.70 10.09
C SER A 107 5.24 20.48 10.65
N LEU A 108 6.56 20.58 10.78
CA LEU A 108 7.40 19.61 11.49
C LEU A 108 7.91 20.30 12.75
N ASN A 109 7.64 19.70 13.90
CA ASN A 109 7.98 20.23 15.20
C ASN A 109 8.82 19.21 15.96
N ASP A 110 10.10 19.50 16.13
CA ASP A 110 10.97 18.74 17.00
C ASP A 110 10.76 19.23 18.43
N LEU A 111 10.05 18.42 19.21
CA LEU A 111 9.68 18.73 20.59
C LEU A 111 10.87 18.58 21.56
N ILE A 112 11.90 17.82 21.19
CA ILE A 112 13.09 17.59 22.03
C ILE A 112 13.99 18.81 21.94
N GLN A 113 14.23 19.30 20.72
CA GLN A 113 15.05 20.48 20.47
C GLN A 113 14.27 21.80 20.59
N GLY A 114 12.93 21.75 20.58
CA GLY A 114 12.08 22.93 20.69
C GLY A 114 12.11 23.80 19.44
N ILE A 115 12.30 23.19 18.26
CA ILE A 115 12.42 23.87 16.97
C ILE A 115 11.33 23.39 16.01
N SER A 116 10.96 24.25 15.05
CA SER A 116 10.01 23.92 13.98
C SER A 116 10.71 24.10 12.63
N PRO A 117 11.47 23.10 12.15
CA PRO A 117 12.27 23.22 10.92
C PRO A 117 11.43 23.30 9.64
N ILE A 118 10.14 22.96 9.71
CA ILE A 118 9.20 23.12 8.60
C ILE A 118 7.95 23.82 9.11
N ILE A 119 7.57 24.91 8.45
CA ILE A 119 6.29 25.59 8.64
C ILE A 119 5.78 25.96 7.25
N ALA A 120 5.09 25.04 6.61
CA ALA A 120 4.66 25.16 5.22
C ALA A 120 3.15 25.43 5.11
N SER A 121 2.73 26.27 4.16
CA SER A 121 1.31 26.54 3.85
C SER A 121 0.98 26.37 2.35
N ASP A 122 -0.25 26.73 1.99
CA ASP A 122 -0.82 27.00 0.65
C ASP A 122 -1.66 25.88 0.06
N PHE A 123 -1.29 24.62 0.27
CA PHE A 123 -2.01 23.47 -0.30
C PHE A 123 -2.37 22.43 0.76
N GLN A 124 -3.62 21.96 0.73
CA GLN A 124 -3.99 20.76 1.48
C GLN A 124 -3.46 19.52 0.77
N ILE A 125 -2.61 18.75 1.46
CA ILE A 125 -1.89 17.60 0.90
C ILE A 125 -2.53 16.24 1.25
N TYR A 126 -3.75 16.27 1.76
CA TYR A 126 -4.54 15.08 2.09
C TYR A 126 -6.01 15.27 1.69
N GLY A 127 -6.68 14.18 1.38
CA GLY A 127 -8.13 14.08 1.28
C GLY A 127 -8.73 13.29 2.45
N GLY A 128 -10.04 13.10 2.44
CA GLY A 128 -10.75 12.48 3.56
C GLY A 128 -10.98 13.46 4.71
N SER A 129 -11.42 12.94 5.86
CA SER A 129 -11.59 13.68 7.09
C SER A 129 -10.35 13.55 7.98
N GLU A 130 -10.16 14.47 8.92
CA GLU A 130 -8.96 14.51 9.78
C GLU A 130 -8.83 13.29 10.73
N ASP A 131 -9.91 12.53 10.96
CA ASP A 131 -9.92 11.28 11.71
C ASP A 131 -9.54 10.04 10.87
N ALA A 132 -9.63 10.15 9.54
CA ALA A 132 -9.27 9.12 8.57
C ALA A 132 -8.71 9.75 7.27
N PRO A 133 -7.55 10.44 7.34
CA PRO A 133 -7.00 11.15 6.20
C PRO A 133 -6.38 10.18 5.18
N THR A 134 -6.29 10.61 3.93
CA THR A 134 -5.53 9.92 2.88
C THR A 134 -4.62 10.92 2.19
N PHE A 135 -3.31 10.69 2.19
CA PHE A 135 -2.36 11.59 1.54
C PHE A 135 -2.53 11.59 0.02
N LEU A 136 -2.38 12.77 -0.58
CA LEU A 136 -2.44 12.94 -2.03
C LEU A 136 -1.02 12.76 -2.59
N THR A 137 -0.83 11.79 -3.47
CA THR A 137 0.46 11.61 -4.16
C THR A 137 0.69 12.69 -5.20
N GLY A 138 1.92 13.16 -5.34
CA GLY A 138 2.29 14.19 -6.32
C GLY A 138 3.38 15.11 -5.82
N THR A 139 3.58 16.21 -6.54
CA THR A 139 4.51 17.29 -6.16
C THR A 139 3.70 18.56 -5.92
N PHE A 140 3.89 19.16 -4.74
CA PHE A 140 3.19 20.35 -4.28
C PHE A 140 4.21 21.47 -4.08
N GLY A 141 3.96 22.62 -4.68
CA GLY A 141 4.68 23.85 -4.36
C GLY A 141 4.05 24.48 -3.12
N LEU A 142 4.86 24.70 -2.09
CA LEU A 142 4.45 25.27 -0.80
C LEU A 142 5.30 26.50 -0.49
N THR A 143 4.89 27.29 0.49
CA THR A 143 5.73 28.37 1.05
C THR A 143 6.14 28.00 2.47
N ASP A 144 7.44 27.96 2.75
CA ASP A 144 8.01 27.69 4.07
C ASP A 144 8.29 28.98 4.84
N TYR A 145 7.85 29.04 6.10
CA TYR A 145 8.00 30.18 7.01
C TYR A 145 8.88 29.88 8.22
N ALA A 146 9.56 28.73 8.27
CA ALA A 146 10.37 28.32 9.42
C ALA A 146 11.60 29.23 9.59
N SER A 147 12.28 29.56 8.49
CA SER A 147 13.51 30.35 8.51
C SER A 147 13.38 31.78 7.99
N ASP A 148 12.29 32.11 7.29
CA ASP A 148 12.02 33.47 6.76
C ASP A 148 10.54 33.82 6.92
N ALA A 149 10.25 34.89 7.65
CA ALA A 149 8.87 35.37 7.82
C ALA A 149 8.21 35.84 6.52
N ASN A 150 9.00 36.16 5.48
CA ASN A 150 8.48 36.51 4.16
C ASN A 150 8.12 35.28 3.31
N GLY A 151 8.48 34.08 3.77
CA GLY A 151 8.25 32.83 3.06
C GLY A 151 9.36 32.49 2.07
N LEU A 152 9.77 31.22 2.06
CA LEU A 152 10.68 30.65 1.07
C LEU A 152 9.92 29.67 0.18
N PRO A 153 10.23 29.62 -1.14
CA PRO A 153 9.64 28.61 -2.00
C PRO A 153 10.10 27.22 -1.54
N ALA A 154 9.13 26.34 -1.35
CA ALA A 154 9.34 24.97 -0.92
C ALA A 154 8.63 23.98 -1.85
N THR A 155 9.13 22.75 -1.88
CA THR A 155 8.54 21.67 -2.68
C THR A 155 8.37 20.43 -1.82
N LEU A 156 7.16 19.87 -1.78
CA LEU A 156 6.89 18.57 -1.19
C LEU A 156 6.59 17.57 -2.28
N THR A 157 7.30 16.45 -2.30
CA THR A 157 7.01 15.31 -3.17
C THR A 157 6.57 14.11 -2.34
N ILE A 158 5.38 13.59 -2.64
CA ILE A 158 4.79 12.41 -2.00
C ILE A 158 4.69 11.31 -3.04
N THR A 159 5.42 10.22 -2.83
CA THR A 159 5.42 9.05 -3.72
C THR A 159 4.94 7.82 -2.99
N ALA A 160 3.94 7.13 -3.54
CA ALA A 160 3.53 5.83 -3.05
C ALA A 160 4.65 4.82 -3.24
N VAL A 161 5.01 4.09 -2.17
CA VAL A 161 5.90 2.94 -2.26
C VAL A 161 5.05 1.73 -2.67
N PRO A 162 5.29 1.13 -3.84
CA PRO A 162 4.52 -0.04 -4.27
C PRO A 162 4.64 -1.17 -3.25
N GLU A 163 3.51 -1.80 -2.91
CA GLU A 163 3.52 -2.94 -2.00
C GLU A 163 4.49 -4.02 -2.50
N PRO A 164 5.33 -4.59 -1.62
CA PRO A 164 6.17 -5.72 -2.00
C PRO A 164 5.28 -6.88 -2.44
N SER A 165 5.73 -7.61 -3.47
CA SER A 165 5.04 -8.72 -4.14
C SER A 165 4.74 -9.94 -3.27
N SER A 166 4.76 -9.79 -1.94
CA SER A 166 4.40 -10.75 -0.91
C SER A 166 3.03 -11.40 -1.15
N LEU A 167 2.04 -10.65 -1.66
CA LEU A 167 0.74 -11.22 -2.05
C LEU A 167 0.85 -12.13 -3.27
N MET A 168 1.66 -11.77 -4.27
CA MET A 168 1.95 -12.68 -5.39
C MET A 168 2.73 -13.92 -4.93
N LEU A 169 3.67 -13.77 -3.99
CA LEU A 169 4.41 -14.89 -3.42
C LEU A 169 3.49 -15.82 -2.62
N LEU A 170 2.58 -15.27 -1.83
CA LEU A 170 1.58 -16.04 -1.09
C LEU A 170 0.64 -16.78 -2.04
N ALA A 171 0.12 -16.09 -3.07
CA ALA A 171 -0.75 -16.68 -4.08
C ALA A 171 -0.06 -17.81 -4.85
N THR A 172 1.19 -17.59 -5.29
CA THR A 172 1.98 -18.63 -5.97
C THR A 172 2.31 -19.80 -5.04
N GLY A 173 2.60 -19.54 -3.76
CA GLY A 173 2.77 -20.57 -2.73
C GLY A 173 1.53 -21.42 -2.52
N MET A 174 0.35 -20.81 -2.39
CA MET A 174 -0.91 -21.55 -2.24
C MET A 174 -1.23 -22.39 -3.47
N LEU A 175 -1.00 -21.87 -4.68
CA LEU A 175 -1.18 -22.62 -5.93
C LEU A 175 -0.24 -23.83 -6.02
N ALA A 176 1.02 -23.68 -5.60
CA ALA A 176 1.98 -24.77 -5.55
C ALA A 176 1.54 -25.88 -4.57
N LEU A 177 1.05 -25.50 -3.38
CA LEU A 177 0.52 -26.45 -2.39
C LEU A 177 -0.73 -27.18 -2.89
N LEU A 178 -1.66 -26.48 -3.53
CA LEU A 178 -2.84 -27.08 -4.16
C LEU A 178 -2.45 -28.08 -5.26
N GLY A 179 -1.48 -27.72 -6.11
CA GLY A 179 -0.94 -28.61 -7.14
C GLY A 179 -0.36 -29.90 -6.56
N LEU A 180 0.40 -29.80 -5.48
CA LEU A 180 0.99 -30.95 -4.77
C LEU A 180 -0.09 -31.85 -4.12
N ALA A 181 -1.10 -31.25 -3.47
CA ALA A 181 -2.20 -31.98 -2.85
C ALA A 181 -3.02 -32.76 -3.89
N LEU A 182 -3.34 -32.14 -5.04
CA LEU A 182 -4.04 -32.80 -6.14
C LEU A 182 -3.22 -33.96 -6.72
N LYS A 183 -1.90 -33.81 -6.84
CA LYS A 183 -1.00 -34.87 -7.33
C LYS A 183 -0.99 -36.11 -6.42
N LYS A 184 -0.95 -35.91 -5.09
CA LYS A 184 -1.02 -37.01 -4.10
C LYS A 184 -2.33 -37.79 -4.18
N THR A 185 -3.45 -37.08 -4.34
CA THR A 185 -4.78 -37.68 -4.36
C THR A 185 -4.98 -38.57 -5.60
N VAL A 186 -4.47 -38.15 -6.76
CA VAL A 186 -4.53 -38.94 -8.01
C VAL A 186 -3.70 -40.23 -7.91
N VAL A 187 -2.49 -40.17 -7.34
CA VAL A 187 -1.62 -41.35 -7.17
C VAL A 187 -2.22 -42.37 -6.19
N SER A 188 -2.84 -41.90 -5.09
CA SER A 188 -3.49 -42.80 -4.13
C SER A 188 -4.64 -43.61 -4.73
N ARG A 189 -5.46 -43.00 -5.59
CA ARG A 189 -6.59 -43.68 -6.24
C ARG A 189 -6.14 -44.67 -7.32
N LEU A 190 -5.00 -44.44 -7.97
CA LEU A 190 -4.42 -45.38 -8.95
C LEU A 190 -3.86 -46.64 -8.27
N LYS A 191 -3.35 -46.56 -7.03
CA LYS A 191 -2.92 -47.72 -6.26
C LYS A 191 -4.07 -48.62 -5.80
N VAL A 192 -5.23 -48.04 -5.48
CA VAL A 192 -6.43 -48.78 -5.01
C VAL A 192 -7.13 -49.54 -6.15
N LEU A 193 -6.95 -49.12 -7.41
CA LEU A 193 -7.52 -49.75 -8.59
C LEU A 193 -6.60 -50.79 -9.27
N GLY A 194 -5.39 -50.99 -8.74
CA GLY A 194 -4.39 -51.95 -9.24
C GLY A 194 -4.09 -53.10 -8.27
N ALA A 195 -4.93 -53.29 -7.25
CA ALA A 195 -4.88 -54.41 -6.31
C ALA A 195 -6.14 -55.29 -6.50
#